data_AF-A0A946XI52-F1
#
_entry.id   AF-A0A946XI52-F1
#
_cell.length_a   1.000
_cell.length_b   1.000
_cell.length_c   1.000
_cell.angle_alpha   90.00
_cell.angle_beta   90.00
_cell.angle_gamma   90.00
#
_symmetry.space_group_name_H-M   'P 1'
#
loop_
_entity.id
_entity.type
_entity.pdbx_description
1 polymer ?
#
loop_
_entity_poly.entity_id
_entity_poly.type
_entity_poly.pdbx_seq_one_letter_code
_entity_poly.pdbx_strand_id
1 'polypeptide(L)'
;MFRYLSIIIAISLLPLIGAGCITKQDSIHTYTVDIERSSIQKDARNAALETPNTNMKHLLSEVGIKTETAPREEYSTVTKLDGVISTLNKEWHLYINNIYQSFTYLEHVPVSASDIIEWKYEEPTNE
;
A
#
# COMPACT_ATOMS: atom_id res chain seq x y z
N MET A 1 82.10 2.89 23.32
CA MET A 1 81.15 3.02 24.45
C MET A 1 79.77 2.66 23.92
N PHE A 2 79.19 1.59 24.45
CA PHE A 2 77.86 1.10 24.09
C PHE A 2 76.77 2.17 24.32
N ARG A 3 75.66 2.09 23.58
CA ARG A 3 74.30 1.73 24.08
C ARG A 3 73.10 2.65 23.72
N TYR A 4 72.00 1.96 23.37
CA TYR A 4 70.55 2.27 23.44
C TYR A 4 69.95 3.24 22.40
N LEU A 5 69.11 2.80 21.46
CA LEU A 5 67.76 2.19 21.57
C LEU A 5 66.75 3.13 22.23
N SER A 6 65.81 3.68 21.44
CA SER A 6 64.39 3.80 21.78
C SER A 6 63.58 4.27 20.56
N ILE A 7 62.81 3.33 19.99
CA ILE A 7 61.68 3.60 19.11
C ILE A 7 60.54 4.08 20.01
N ILE A 8 59.93 5.23 19.70
CA ILE A 8 58.57 5.55 20.17
C ILE A 8 57.72 5.89 18.95
N ILE A 9 56.86 4.94 18.63
CA ILE A 9 55.78 5.04 17.66
C ILE A 9 54.74 6.00 18.25
N ALA A 10 54.59 7.19 17.66
CA ALA A 10 53.48 8.07 17.96
C ALA A 10 52.29 7.70 17.06
N ILE A 11 51.48 6.75 17.53
CA ILE A 11 50.11 6.54 17.04
C ILE A 11 49.24 7.60 17.71
N SER A 12 48.87 8.64 16.97
CA SER A 12 47.78 9.53 17.35
C SER A 12 46.53 9.16 16.55
N LEU A 13 45.65 8.39 17.19
CA LEU A 13 44.24 8.32 16.86
C LEU A 13 43.63 9.73 16.88
N LEU A 14 42.80 10.07 15.88
CA LEU A 14 41.43 10.59 16.04
C LEU A 14 40.92 11.19 14.72
N PRO A 15 39.98 10.51 14.04
CA PRO A 15 38.89 11.20 13.38
C PRO A 15 37.64 11.03 14.27
N LEU A 16 37.37 12.02 15.13
CA LEU A 16 36.01 12.24 15.64
C LEU A 16 35.19 12.88 14.50
N ILE A 17 34.87 12.09 13.48
CA ILE A 17 33.83 12.44 12.53
C ILE A 17 32.76 11.37 12.67
N GLY A 18 31.77 11.71 13.48
CA GLY A 18 30.59 10.91 13.69
C GLY A 18 29.48 11.83 14.19
N ALA A 19 29.21 12.91 13.46
CA ALA A 19 27.90 13.53 13.50
C ALA A 19 26.92 12.45 13.02
N GLY A 20 26.41 11.66 13.96
CA GLY A 20 25.30 10.75 13.73
C GLY A 20 24.10 11.61 13.41
N CYS A 21 23.95 11.99 12.15
CA CYS A 21 22.70 12.45 11.62
C CYS A 21 21.75 11.27 11.76
N ILE A 22 20.94 11.27 12.82
CA ILE A 22 19.79 10.38 12.91
C ILE A 22 18.83 10.91 11.85
N THR A 23 19.01 10.48 10.60
CA THR A 23 17.95 10.59 9.61
C THR A 23 16.88 9.64 10.09
N LYS A 24 15.79 10.21 10.60
CA LYS A 24 14.54 9.49 10.81
C LYS A 24 14.17 8.91 9.45
N GLN A 25 14.44 7.62 9.26
CA GLN A 25 14.09 6.95 8.01
C GLN A 25 12.58 6.74 8.09
N ASP A 26 11.83 7.63 7.47
CA ASP A 26 10.40 7.43 7.27
C ASP A 26 10.27 6.17 6.41
N SER A 27 9.76 5.10 7.02
CA SER A 27 9.59 3.81 6.36
C SER A 27 8.52 3.98 5.29
N ILE A 28 8.94 4.02 4.02
CA ILE A 28 8.00 4.03 2.91
C ILE A 28 7.43 2.62 2.75
N HIS A 29 6.10 2.52 2.79
CA HIS A 29 5.33 1.29 2.65
C HIS A 29 4.70 1.25 1.25
N THR A 30 4.93 0.15 0.52
CA THR A 30 4.34 -0.04 -0.81
C THR A 30 3.04 -0.80 -0.70
N TYR A 31 2.00 -0.27 -1.31
CA TYR A 31 0.71 -0.91 -1.50
C TYR A 31 0.57 -1.36 -2.95
N THR A 32 -0.06 -2.50 -3.17
CA THR A 32 -0.46 -2.99 -4.49
C THR A 32 -1.98 -3.21 -4.50
N VAL A 33 -2.64 -2.67 -5.52
CA VAL A 33 -4.07 -2.88 -5.78
C VAL A 33 -4.21 -3.57 -7.13
N ASP A 34 -4.70 -4.80 -7.11
CA ASP A 34 -4.98 -5.57 -8.31
C ASP A 34 -6.43 -5.33 -8.75
N ILE A 35 -6.63 -5.17 -10.06
CA ILE A 35 -7.94 -4.91 -10.68
C ILE A 35 -8.16 -5.92 -11.80
N GLU A 36 -9.13 -6.80 -11.64
CA GLU A 36 -9.51 -7.81 -12.61
C GLU A 36 -10.86 -7.47 -13.26
N ARG A 37 -10.81 -6.93 -14.48
CA ARG A 37 -12.02 -6.65 -15.29
C ARG A 37 -12.57 -7.90 -15.98
N SER A 38 -11.67 -8.85 -16.26
CA SER A 38 -11.96 -10.18 -16.81
C SER A 38 -10.72 -11.07 -16.66
N SER A 39 -10.85 -12.36 -16.97
CA SER A 39 -9.73 -13.33 -16.93
C SER A 39 -8.50 -12.91 -17.75
N ILE A 40 -8.68 -12.06 -18.77
CA ILE A 40 -7.62 -11.57 -19.65
C ILE A 40 -7.28 -10.08 -19.44
N GLN A 41 -8.09 -9.33 -18.70
CA GLN A 41 -7.86 -7.90 -18.43
C GLN A 41 -7.58 -7.68 -16.96
N LYS A 42 -6.29 -7.72 -16.62
CA LYS A 42 -5.76 -7.47 -15.28
C LYS A 42 -4.90 -6.21 -15.30
N ASP A 43 -5.04 -5.40 -14.27
CA ASP A 43 -4.25 -4.19 -14.02
C ASP A 43 -3.75 -4.25 -12.57
N ALA A 44 -2.58 -3.67 -12.31
CA ALA A 44 -2.01 -3.60 -10.97
C ALA A 44 -1.45 -2.20 -10.77
N ARG A 45 -1.88 -1.52 -9.69
CA ARG A 45 -1.44 -0.16 -9.38
C ARG A 45 -0.79 -0.12 -8.02
N ASN A 46 0.29 0.65 -7.92
CA ASN A 46 1.08 0.75 -6.71
C ASN A 46 1.09 2.18 -6.19
N ALA A 47 1.08 2.32 -4.87
CA ALA A 47 1.30 3.58 -4.17
C ALA A 47 2.33 3.38 -3.05
N ALA A 48 3.08 4.43 -2.75
CA ALA A 48 4.10 4.44 -1.70
C ALA A 48 3.67 5.45 -0.63
N LEU A 49 3.32 4.96 0.57
CA LEU A 49 2.82 5.76 1.68
C LEU A 49 3.77 5.70 2.87
N GLU A 50 3.84 6.78 3.65
CA GLU A 50 4.67 6.85 4.86
C GLU A 50 4.06 6.06 6.03
N THR A 51 2.78 5.70 5.96
CA THR A 51 2.07 4.95 7.00
C THR A 51 1.84 3.50 6.58
N PRO A 52 2.02 2.53 7.49
CA PRO A 52 1.75 1.12 7.21
C PRO A 52 0.26 0.78 7.14
N ASN A 53 -0.60 1.69 7.62
CA ASN A 53 -2.06 1.54 7.62
C ASN A 53 -2.70 2.78 6.99
N THR A 54 -3.80 2.58 6.27
CA THR A 54 -4.64 3.64 5.72
C THR A 54 -6.09 3.15 5.55
N ASN A 55 -6.94 3.93 4.88
CA ASN A 55 -8.29 3.50 4.47
C ASN A 55 -8.37 3.32 2.96
N MET A 56 -9.33 2.51 2.50
CA MET A 56 -9.48 2.18 1.09
C MET A 56 -9.67 3.42 0.21
N LYS A 57 -10.47 4.41 0.63
CA LYS A 57 -10.68 5.62 -0.18
C LYS A 57 -9.36 6.39 -0.41
N HIS A 58 -8.56 6.57 0.63
CA HIS A 58 -7.27 7.24 0.52
C HIS A 58 -6.34 6.44 -0.39
N LEU A 59 -6.22 5.12 -0.17
CA LEU A 59 -5.40 4.27 -1.03
C LEU A 59 -5.79 4.37 -2.51
N LEU A 60 -7.09 4.27 -2.82
CA LEU A 60 -7.59 4.38 -4.20
C LEU A 60 -7.23 5.73 -4.85
N SER A 61 -7.28 6.83 -4.09
CA SER A 61 -6.84 8.14 -4.56
C SER A 61 -5.35 8.15 -4.89
N GLU A 62 -4.51 7.58 -4.02
CA GLU A 62 -3.05 7.53 -4.18
C GLU A 62 -2.61 6.66 -5.36
N VAL A 63 -3.31 5.54 -5.61
CA VAL A 63 -3.07 4.71 -6.80
C VAL A 63 -3.77 5.25 -8.07
N GLY A 64 -4.47 6.39 -7.98
CA GLY A 64 -5.14 7.04 -9.11
C GLY A 64 -6.37 6.28 -9.63
N ILE A 65 -7.01 5.44 -8.82
CA ILE A 65 -8.26 4.76 -9.15
C ILE A 65 -9.44 5.66 -8.77
N LYS A 66 -10.32 5.92 -9.74
CA LYS A 66 -11.55 6.69 -9.52
C LYS A 66 -12.71 5.74 -9.28
N THR A 67 -13.48 5.98 -8.22
CA THR A 67 -14.66 5.20 -7.88
C THR A 67 -15.90 6.07 -7.73
N GLU A 68 -17.04 5.55 -8.18
CA GLU A 68 -18.38 6.04 -7.85
C GLU A 68 -19.12 4.94 -7.08
N THR A 69 -19.82 5.30 -6.00
CA THR A 69 -20.55 4.36 -5.15
C THR A 69 -22.03 4.71 -5.08
N ALA A 70 -22.86 3.71 -4.83
CA ALA A 70 -24.28 3.90 -4.52
C ALA A 70 -24.69 3.02 -3.33
N PRO A 71 -25.62 3.49 -2.49
CA PRO A 71 -26.17 2.68 -1.42
C PRO A 71 -27.01 1.52 -1.99
N ARG A 72 -26.92 0.36 -1.35
CA ARG A 72 -27.69 -0.87 -1.61
C ARG A 72 -28.10 -1.47 -0.27
N GLU A 73 -29.34 -1.21 0.13
CA GLU A 73 -29.92 -1.62 1.42
C GLU A 73 -29.02 -1.22 2.61
N GLU A 74 -28.32 -2.18 3.22
CA GLU A 74 -27.46 -1.99 4.41
C GLU A 74 -25.99 -1.69 4.08
N TYR A 75 -25.58 -1.82 2.82
CA TYR A 75 -24.21 -1.59 2.36
C TYR A 75 -24.15 -0.61 1.18
N SER A 76 -22.95 -0.33 0.69
CA SER A 76 -22.71 0.41 -0.54
C SER A 76 -22.00 -0.49 -1.54
N THR A 77 -22.31 -0.31 -2.83
CA THR A 77 -21.61 -0.97 -3.93
C THR A 77 -20.83 0.06 -4.75
N VAL A 78 -19.72 -0.36 -5.37
CA VAL A 78 -19.03 0.46 -6.38
C VAL A 78 -19.81 0.33 -7.69
N THR A 79 -20.47 1.41 -8.11
CA THR A 79 -21.20 1.46 -9.38
C THR A 79 -20.30 1.74 -10.56
N LYS A 80 -19.09 2.26 -10.32
CA LYS A 80 -18.08 2.47 -11.36
C LYS A 80 -16.68 2.49 -10.76
N LEU A 81 -15.75 1.76 -11.37
CA LEU A 81 -14.34 1.75 -11.03
C LEU A 81 -13.52 2.02 -12.29
N ASP A 82 -12.73 3.09 -12.27
CA ASP A 82 -11.83 3.50 -13.34
C ASP A 82 -12.49 3.52 -14.73
N GLY A 83 -13.70 4.09 -14.78
CA GLY A 83 -14.49 4.21 -16.01
C GLY A 83 -15.39 3.01 -16.34
N VAL A 84 -15.20 1.86 -15.70
CA VAL A 84 -16.01 0.65 -15.95
C VAL A 84 -17.21 0.63 -15.01
N ILE A 85 -18.41 0.65 -15.58
CA ILE A 85 -19.69 0.75 -14.88
C ILE A 85 -20.23 -0.65 -14.56
N SER A 86 -20.71 -0.85 -13.33
CA SER A 86 -21.43 -2.04 -12.90
C SER A 86 -22.75 -2.21 -13.65
N THR A 87 -23.10 -3.45 -13.96
CA THR A 87 -24.29 -3.83 -14.72
C THR A 87 -25.17 -4.77 -13.92
N LEU A 88 -26.34 -5.12 -14.45
CA LEU A 88 -27.24 -6.10 -13.82
C LEU A 88 -26.58 -7.48 -13.62
N ASN A 89 -25.62 -7.84 -14.46
CA ASN A 89 -24.99 -9.17 -14.44
C ASN A 89 -23.56 -9.15 -13.91
N LYS A 90 -23.00 -7.97 -13.61
CA LYS A 90 -21.64 -7.84 -13.09
C LYS A 90 -21.49 -6.62 -12.20
N GLU A 91 -20.84 -6.78 -11.06
CA GLU A 91 -20.47 -5.68 -10.17
C GLU A 91 -19.02 -5.79 -9.69
N TRP A 92 -18.55 -4.75 -9.01
CA TRP A 92 -17.20 -4.66 -8.48
C TRP A 92 -17.17 -5.18 -7.04
N HIS A 93 -16.46 -6.28 -6.82
CA HIS A 93 -16.24 -6.86 -5.50
C HIS A 93 -14.85 -6.52 -5.00
N LEU A 94 -14.77 -6.13 -3.73
CA LEU A 94 -13.53 -5.92 -3.01
C LEU A 94 -13.15 -7.18 -2.25
N TYR A 95 -11.91 -7.62 -2.42
CA TYR A 95 -11.29 -8.67 -1.63
C TYR A 95 -10.07 -8.10 -0.91
N ILE A 96 -9.96 -8.41 0.38
CA ILE A 96 -8.75 -8.16 1.18
C ILE A 96 -8.29 -9.50 1.72
N ASN A 97 -7.05 -9.88 1.44
CA ASN A 97 -6.47 -11.18 1.81
C ASN A 97 -7.34 -12.37 1.36
N ASN A 98 -7.88 -12.28 0.12
CA ASN A 98 -8.82 -13.25 -0.48
C ASN A 98 -10.19 -13.36 0.22
N ILE A 99 -10.56 -12.40 1.08
CA ILE A 99 -11.85 -12.38 1.78
C ILE A 99 -12.69 -11.24 1.21
N TYR A 100 -13.90 -11.55 0.75
CA TYR A 100 -14.88 -10.57 0.29
C TYR A 100 -15.20 -9.54 1.39
N GLN A 101 -15.28 -8.27 1.01
CA GLN A 101 -15.54 -7.16 1.92
C GLN A 101 -16.84 -6.46 1.54
N SER A 102 -17.85 -6.56 2.40
CA SER A 102 -18.98 -5.64 2.39
C SER A 102 -18.60 -4.35 3.14
N PHE A 103 -19.07 -3.21 2.65
CA PHE A 103 -18.77 -1.92 3.27
C PHE A 103 -19.91 -0.93 3.05
N THR A 104 -20.12 -0.01 3.99
CA THR A 104 -21.04 1.13 3.81
C THR A 104 -20.30 2.33 3.20
N TYR A 105 -19.04 2.54 3.57
CA TYR A 105 -18.20 3.65 3.11
C TYR A 105 -16.75 3.18 2.94
N LEU A 106 -16.12 3.53 1.83
CA LEU A 106 -14.71 3.14 1.56
C LEU A 106 -13.74 3.80 2.55
N GLU A 107 -14.12 4.94 3.14
CA GLU A 107 -13.39 5.63 4.20
C GLU A 107 -13.25 4.79 5.48
N HIS A 108 -14.13 3.83 5.69
CA HIS A 108 -14.17 3.01 6.90
C HIS A 108 -13.55 1.62 6.71
N VAL A 109 -13.08 1.29 5.51
CA VAL A 109 -12.41 0.03 5.23
C VAL A 109 -10.91 0.19 5.51
N PRO A 110 -10.37 -0.37 6.61
CA PRO A 110 -8.95 -0.29 6.91
C PRO A 110 -8.15 -1.20 5.98
N VAL A 111 -6.95 -0.76 5.57
CA VAL A 111 -6.00 -1.55 4.78
C VAL A 111 -4.57 -1.33 5.25
N SER A 112 -3.79 -2.41 5.20
CA SER A 112 -2.36 -2.48 5.51
C SER A 112 -1.55 -2.66 4.23
N ALA A 113 -0.31 -2.18 4.22
CA ALA A 113 0.63 -2.43 3.13
C ALA A 113 0.97 -3.92 2.94
N SER A 114 0.72 -4.76 3.95
CA SER A 114 0.89 -6.20 3.87
C SER A 114 -0.31 -6.93 3.25
N ASP A 115 -1.42 -6.25 3.04
CA ASP A 115 -2.65 -6.88 2.54
C ASP A 115 -2.57 -7.16 1.04
N ILE A 116 -3.18 -8.26 0.62
CA ILE A 116 -3.48 -8.52 -0.79
C ILE A 116 -4.83 -7.85 -1.09
N ILE A 117 -4.83 -6.81 -1.92
CA ILE A 117 -6.02 -6.01 -2.22
C ILE A 117 -6.42 -6.24 -3.67
N GLU A 118 -7.61 -6.81 -3.88
CA GLU A 118 -8.10 -7.12 -5.22
C GLU A 118 -9.50 -6.55 -5.44
N TRP A 119 -9.71 -5.96 -6.61
CA TRP A 119 -11.02 -5.58 -7.15
C TRP A 119 -11.37 -6.49 -8.32
N LYS A 120 -12.47 -7.24 -8.23
CA LYS A 120 -12.89 -8.19 -9.26
C LYS A 120 -14.23 -7.80 -9.86
N TYR A 121 -14.34 -7.84 -11.19
CA TYR A 121 -15.57 -7.53 -11.92
C TYR A 121 -16.32 -8.80 -12.35
N GLU A 122 -17.22 -9.23 -11.48
CA GLU A 122 -17.82 -10.57 -11.51
C GLU A 122 -19.32 -10.51 -11.21
N GLU A 123 -19.98 -11.67 -11.29
CA GLU A 123 -21.43 -11.76 -11.09
C GLU A 123 -21.82 -11.30 -9.68
N PRO A 124 -22.96 -10.61 -9.51
CA PRO A 124 -23.45 -10.20 -8.19
C PRO A 124 -23.55 -11.38 -7.23
N THR A 125 -23.10 -11.20 -5.99
CA THR A 125 -23.35 -12.18 -4.94
C THR A 125 -24.84 -12.16 -4.58
N ASN A 126 -25.52 -13.31 -4.77
CA ASN A 126 -26.86 -13.52 -4.25
C ASN A 126 -26.77 -13.76 -2.74
N GLU A 127 -26.67 -12.69 -1.95
CA GLU A 127 -26.83 -12.74 -0.49
C GLU A 127 -28.30 -12.62 -0.09
#